data_AF-M7BBC8-F1
#
_entry.id   AF-M7BBC8-F1
#
_cell.length_a   1.000
_cell.length_b   1.000
_cell.length_c   1.000
_cell.angle_alpha   90.00
_cell.angle_beta   90.00
_cell.angle_gamma   90.00
#
_symmetry.space_group_name_H-M   'P 1'
#
loop_
_entity.id
_entity.type
_entity.pdbx_description
1 polymer ?
#
loop_
_entity_poly.entity_id
_entity_poly.type
_entity_poly.pdbx_seq_one_letter_code
_entity_poly.pdbx_strand_id
1 'polypeptide(L)'
;MLDQLKEIQSCYKACESERRQTELQTAELAQQLEESTKEADRYLAEFRQSETLRLETEKKKEELKVKAQESIRHWKLKYKKLERDMVKQNETINQLMDKSNQVLKEKDDLKAQLLSAIHQIENLRKELSDVLTKRAQQEEELHCKEVKLSETKSQQIVLEQEIREVQDTANKLESELQKQILVQNQMRNEKERLEEELETANMINEKDQERFLEMQEDIKNLSAIRAELTNRIAEEEKAKKEILKNFSDLQKHQESKQEEMTTTSWQLKMERDVHQQELADLRSELQNVKTKHERNVQELIKLFRQEKDEAENHIRRLKTELIDEKNVVKAQRQQVEKMKTECDKLTEELTQGEEENTKLRWKYEFVKQELEEKDKQISSEEDHLRRMEESRLQFRDQLRCLETEQESILTMIGSEIDAACEIVSRDSVEKFKKCSHVYSTTRCPAPLYQSYDKKGGARDGSALYTCVRTTGRARATQQTKLQWMCEEVKERESKERKLRRHLLQSREQLKHLTLSTECERQSLFEQIKNQEHVLEEVNREKRDSADSSSHWLWFAAPGQWGLQEATVSTSLGPRRFLQSPLAWSGEPRPVRAAIG
;
A
#
# COMPACT_ATOMS: atom_id res chain seq x y z
N MET A 1 -233.22 -226.69 -51.30
CA MET A 1 -231.86 -227.22 -51.60
C MET A 1 -231.13 -226.35 -52.62
N LEU A 2 -231.70 -226.03 -53.79
CA LEU A 2 -230.97 -225.24 -54.81
C LEU A 2 -230.47 -223.86 -54.33
N ASP A 3 -231.19 -223.23 -53.40
CA ASP A 3 -230.92 -221.86 -52.97
C ASP A 3 -229.66 -221.73 -52.08
N GLN A 4 -229.40 -222.72 -51.22
CA GLN A 4 -228.28 -222.71 -50.26
C GLN A 4 -226.91 -222.70 -50.95
N LEU A 5 -226.79 -223.24 -52.17
CA LEU A 5 -225.53 -223.22 -52.93
C LEU A 5 -225.18 -221.83 -53.48
N LYS A 6 -226.17 -220.93 -53.66
CA LYS A 6 -225.92 -219.56 -54.15
C LYS A 6 -225.36 -218.65 -53.07
N GLU A 7 -225.80 -218.79 -51.82
CA GLU A 7 -225.29 -217.99 -50.70
C GLU A 7 -223.80 -218.27 -50.45
N ILE A 8 -223.41 -219.54 -50.40
CA ILE A 8 -222.01 -219.95 -50.18
C ILE A 8 -221.08 -219.37 -51.27
N GLN A 9 -221.51 -219.40 -52.53
CA GLN A 9 -220.73 -218.83 -53.65
C GLN A 9 -220.61 -217.30 -53.56
N SER A 10 -221.60 -216.61 -52.99
CA SER A 10 -221.57 -215.17 -52.74
C SER A 10 -220.55 -214.84 -51.64
N CYS A 11 -220.63 -215.53 -50.49
CA CYS A 11 -219.76 -215.30 -49.34
C CYS A 11 -218.27 -215.49 -49.65
N TYR A 12 -217.92 -216.51 -50.44
CA TYR A 12 -216.51 -216.77 -50.78
C TYR A 12 -215.89 -215.63 -51.59
N LYS A 13 -216.64 -215.06 -52.56
CA LYS A 13 -216.16 -213.93 -53.37
C LYS A 13 -215.87 -212.68 -52.56
N ALA A 14 -216.73 -212.36 -51.58
CA ALA A 14 -216.54 -211.21 -50.70
C ALA A 14 -215.22 -211.32 -49.92
N CYS A 15 -214.99 -212.47 -49.26
CA CYS A 15 -213.76 -212.74 -48.51
C CYS A 15 -212.51 -212.74 -49.42
N GLU A 16 -212.61 -213.23 -50.66
CA GLU A 16 -211.50 -213.22 -51.62
C GLU A 16 -211.18 -211.80 -52.16
N SER A 17 -212.15 -210.87 -52.15
CA SER A 17 -211.91 -209.45 -52.42
C SER A 17 -211.30 -208.72 -51.22
N GLU A 18 -211.80 -208.97 -50.00
CA GLU A 18 -211.23 -208.40 -48.76
C GLU A 18 -209.76 -208.81 -48.61
N ARG A 19 -209.42 -210.09 -48.83
CA ARG A 19 -208.03 -210.55 -48.73
C ARG A 19 -207.10 -209.79 -49.68
N ARG A 20 -207.49 -209.64 -50.95
CA ARG A 20 -206.70 -208.86 -51.94
C ARG A 20 -206.57 -207.39 -51.55
N GLN A 21 -207.62 -206.79 -50.98
CA GLN A 21 -207.57 -205.42 -50.49
C GLN A 21 -206.61 -205.26 -49.32
N THR A 22 -206.59 -206.22 -48.37
CA THR A 22 -205.62 -206.20 -47.26
C THR A 22 -204.18 -206.46 -47.73
N GLU A 23 -203.96 -207.35 -48.70
CA GLU A 23 -202.64 -207.58 -49.29
C GLU A 23 -202.07 -206.31 -49.93
N LEU A 24 -202.91 -205.57 -50.68
CA LEU A 24 -202.55 -204.29 -51.29
C LEU A 24 -202.19 -203.23 -50.23
N GLN A 25 -203.00 -203.10 -49.18
CA GLN A 25 -202.70 -202.20 -48.05
C GLN A 25 -201.40 -202.57 -47.32
N THR A 26 -201.10 -203.86 -47.13
CA THR A 26 -199.83 -204.28 -46.54
C THR A 26 -198.62 -203.99 -47.44
N ALA A 27 -198.79 -204.04 -48.77
CA ALA A 27 -197.73 -203.67 -49.71
C ALA A 27 -197.47 -202.15 -49.73
N GLU A 28 -198.52 -201.33 -49.72
CA GLU A 28 -198.42 -199.87 -49.62
C GLU A 28 -197.72 -199.44 -48.32
N LEU A 29 -198.10 -200.03 -47.17
CA LEU A 29 -197.46 -199.76 -45.89
C LEU A 29 -195.99 -200.22 -45.85
N ALA A 30 -195.67 -201.36 -46.47
CA ALA A 30 -194.28 -201.83 -46.57
C ALA A 30 -193.42 -200.89 -47.44
N GLN A 31 -193.95 -200.40 -48.57
CA GLN A 31 -193.25 -199.42 -49.40
C GLN A 31 -193.03 -198.09 -48.66
N GLN A 32 -194.05 -197.56 -47.98
CA GLN A 32 -193.91 -196.34 -47.17
C GLN A 32 -192.84 -196.48 -46.06
N LEU A 33 -192.72 -197.67 -45.46
CA LEU A 33 -191.70 -197.94 -44.44
C LEU A 33 -190.29 -198.06 -45.06
N GLU A 34 -190.16 -198.64 -46.25
CA GLU A 34 -188.89 -198.69 -46.99
C GLU A 34 -188.46 -197.29 -47.52
N GLU A 35 -189.42 -196.45 -47.91
CA GLU A 35 -189.16 -195.05 -48.29
C GLU A 35 -188.76 -194.21 -47.07
N SER A 36 -189.49 -194.31 -45.97
CA SER A 36 -189.18 -193.61 -44.72
C SER A 36 -187.81 -194.00 -44.12
N THR A 37 -187.41 -195.27 -44.23
CA THR A 37 -186.07 -195.71 -43.79
C THR A 37 -184.95 -195.18 -44.70
N LYS A 38 -185.17 -195.11 -46.03
CA LYS A 38 -184.21 -194.46 -46.95
C LYS A 38 -184.08 -192.96 -46.71
N GLU A 39 -185.16 -192.27 -46.29
CA GLU A 39 -185.09 -190.88 -45.87
C GLU A 39 -184.33 -190.71 -44.55
N ALA A 40 -184.58 -191.58 -43.55
CA ALA A 40 -183.83 -191.59 -42.30
C ALA A 40 -182.31 -191.81 -42.52
N ASP A 41 -181.92 -192.75 -43.39
CA ASP A 41 -180.51 -192.98 -43.74
C ASP A 41 -179.87 -191.80 -44.48
N ARG A 42 -180.61 -191.09 -45.34
CA ARG A 42 -180.14 -189.82 -45.94
C ARG A 42 -179.88 -188.77 -44.87
N TYR A 43 -180.83 -188.52 -43.96
CA TYR A 43 -180.64 -187.56 -42.87
C TYR A 43 -179.49 -187.95 -41.94
N LEU A 44 -179.25 -189.24 -41.69
CA LEU A 44 -178.08 -189.71 -40.93
C LEU A 44 -176.76 -189.50 -41.68
N ALA A 45 -176.72 -189.64 -43.01
CA ALA A 45 -175.56 -189.34 -43.83
C ALA A 45 -175.27 -187.82 -43.88
N GLU A 46 -176.29 -187.01 -44.11
CA GLU A 46 -176.21 -185.54 -44.10
C GLU A 46 -175.79 -185.00 -42.72
N PHE A 47 -176.34 -185.57 -41.63
CA PHE A 47 -175.91 -185.22 -40.27
C PHE A 47 -174.43 -185.53 -40.04
N ARG A 48 -173.96 -186.73 -40.44
CA ARG A 48 -172.53 -187.11 -40.33
C ARG A 48 -171.63 -186.19 -41.16
N GLN A 49 -172.06 -185.80 -42.35
CA GLN A 49 -171.32 -184.85 -43.21
C GLN A 49 -171.31 -183.43 -42.61
N SER A 50 -172.42 -182.99 -42.03
CA SER A 50 -172.51 -181.71 -41.31
C SER A 50 -171.61 -181.72 -40.06
N GLU A 51 -171.54 -182.83 -39.33
CA GLU A 51 -170.65 -182.97 -38.18
C GLU A 51 -169.16 -182.99 -38.56
N THR A 52 -168.74 -183.66 -39.63
CA THR A 52 -167.34 -183.59 -40.08
C THR A 52 -166.96 -182.17 -40.53
N LEU A 53 -167.85 -181.48 -41.25
CA LEU A 53 -167.65 -180.06 -41.60
C LEU A 53 -167.62 -179.14 -40.37
N ARG A 54 -168.41 -179.42 -39.33
CA ARG A 54 -168.39 -178.72 -38.03
C ARG A 54 -167.05 -178.93 -37.31
N LEU A 55 -166.52 -180.16 -37.31
CA LEU A 55 -165.22 -180.48 -36.70
C LEU A 55 -164.07 -179.84 -37.49
N GLU A 56 -164.13 -179.84 -38.82
CA GLU A 56 -163.15 -179.12 -39.66
C GLU A 56 -163.16 -177.60 -39.43
N THR A 57 -164.34 -176.99 -39.32
CA THR A 57 -164.46 -175.54 -39.11
C THR A 57 -164.02 -175.14 -37.71
N GLU A 58 -164.34 -175.92 -36.68
CA GLU A 58 -163.82 -175.70 -35.32
C GLU A 58 -162.30 -175.90 -35.25
N LYS A 59 -161.73 -176.88 -35.96
CA LYS A 59 -160.28 -177.04 -36.10
C LYS A 59 -159.63 -175.83 -36.78
N LYS A 60 -160.17 -175.37 -37.92
CA LYS A 60 -159.68 -174.19 -38.65
C LYS A 60 -159.76 -172.92 -37.79
N LYS A 61 -160.82 -172.77 -36.98
CA LYS A 61 -161.01 -171.70 -36.00
C LYS A 61 -159.97 -171.75 -34.87
N GLU A 62 -159.68 -172.92 -34.31
CA GLU A 62 -158.63 -173.05 -33.28
C GLU A 62 -157.23 -172.83 -33.85
N GLU A 63 -156.93 -173.31 -35.06
CA GLU A 63 -155.69 -172.99 -35.76
C GLU A 63 -155.52 -171.48 -35.99
N LEU A 64 -156.58 -170.77 -36.41
CA LEU A 64 -156.55 -169.32 -36.57
C LEU A 64 -156.38 -168.60 -35.23
N LYS A 65 -157.01 -169.09 -34.16
CA LYS A 65 -156.86 -168.59 -32.78
C LYS A 65 -155.43 -168.79 -32.26
N VAL A 66 -154.78 -169.92 -32.54
CA VAL A 66 -153.37 -170.14 -32.24
C VAL A 66 -152.48 -169.19 -33.05
N LYS A 67 -152.63 -169.13 -34.38
CA LYS A 67 -151.86 -168.22 -35.27
C LYS A 67 -152.02 -166.75 -34.87
N ALA A 68 -153.21 -166.34 -34.42
CA ALA A 68 -153.46 -165.00 -33.89
C ALA A 68 -152.77 -164.77 -32.54
N GLN A 69 -152.84 -165.73 -31.60
CA GLN A 69 -152.11 -165.63 -30.32
C GLN A 69 -150.59 -165.61 -30.52
N GLU A 70 -150.05 -166.39 -31.45
CA GLU A 70 -148.63 -166.41 -31.83
C GLU A 70 -148.21 -165.08 -32.45
N SER A 71 -149.03 -164.52 -33.35
CA SER A 71 -148.82 -163.18 -33.89
C SER A 71 -148.80 -162.12 -32.78
N ILE A 72 -149.73 -162.18 -31.83
CA ILE A 72 -149.78 -161.28 -30.67
C ILE A 72 -148.55 -161.48 -29.76
N ARG A 73 -148.09 -162.72 -29.53
CA ARG A 73 -146.84 -163.00 -28.78
C ARG A 73 -145.63 -162.42 -29.51
N HIS A 74 -145.52 -162.62 -30.82
CA HIS A 74 -144.45 -162.07 -31.66
C HIS A 74 -144.42 -160.54 -31.61
N TRP A 75 -145.56 -159.86 -31.84
CA TRP A 75 -145.64 -158.40 -31.79
C TRP A 75 -145.40 -157.85 -30.38
N LYS A 76 -145.86 -158.51 -29.31
CA LYS A 76 -145.51 -158.13 -27.92
C LYS A 76 -144.02 -158.28 -27.61
N LEU A 77 -143.37 -159.34 -28.10
CA LEU A 77 -141.92 -159.51 -27.98
C LEU A 77 -141.14 -158.47 -28.80
N LYS A 78 -141.59 -158.17 -30.02
CA LYS A 78 -141.00 -157.16 -30.90
C LYS A 78 -141.14 -155.75 -30.33
N TYR A 79 -142.31 -155.40 -29.77
CA TYR A 79 -142.53 -154.16 -29.02
C TYR A 79 -141.59 -154.08 -27.82
N LYS A 80 -141.56 -155.09 -26.94
CA LYS A 80 -140.65 -155.13 -25.79
C LYS A 80 -139.16 -155.20 -26.16
N LYS A 81 -138.81 -155.51 -27.41
CA LYS A 81 -137.44 -155.33 -27.92
C LYS A 81 -137.20 -153.86 -28.28
N LEU A 82 -138.04 -153.29 -29.14
CA LEU A 82 -137.95 -151.89 -29.58
C LEU A 82 -138.02 -150.91 -28.40
N GLU A 83 -138.85 -151.17 -27.41
CA GLU A 83 -138.96 -150.41 -26.15
C GLU A 83 -137.63 -150.40 -25.38
N ARG A 84 -137.00 -151.56 -25.18
CA ARG A 84 -135.69 -151.65 -24.52
C ARG A 84 -134.58 -151.03 -25.36
N ASP A 85 -134.62 -151.20 -26.67
CA ASP A 85 -133.57 -150.66 -27.56
C ASP A 85 -133.72 -149.13 -27.70
N MET A 86 -134.94 -148.58 -27.63
CA MET A 86 -135.23 -147.15 -27.48
C MET A 86 -134.76 -146.61 -26.13
N VAL A 87 -135.03 -147.30 -25.02
CA VAL A 87 -134.55 -146.89 -23.68
C VAL A 87 -133.03 -146.85 -23.65
N LYS A 88 -132.33 -147.88 -24.17
CA LYS A 88 -130.85 -147.84 -24.33
C LYS A 88 -130.38 -146.70 -25.21
N GLN A 89 -131.05 -146.44 -26.33
CA GLN A 89 -130.72 -145.29 -27.19
C GLN A 89 -130.86 -143.98 -26.41
N ASN A 90 -131.94 -143.81 -25.65
CA ASN A 90 -132.16 -142.63 -24.81
C ASN A 90 -131.13 -142.51 -23.67
N GLU A 91 -130.73 -143.62 -23.04
CA GLU A 91 -129.63 -143.68 -22.07
C GLU A 91 -128.30 -143.24 -22.72
N THR A 92 -127.98 -143.73 -23.93
CA THR A 92 -126.76 -143.29 -24.65
C THR A 92 -126.82 -141.84 -25.10
N ILE A 93 -128.00 -141.34 -25.50
CA ILE A 93 -128.22 -139.93 -25.85
C ILE A 93 -128.04 -139.04 -24.63
N ASN A 94 -128.60 -139.41 -23.47
CA ASN A 94 -128.41 -138.69 -22.22
C ASN A 94 -126.93 -138.69 -21.81
N GLN A 95 -126.24 -139.85 -21.84
CA GLN A 95 -124.81 -139.92 -21.55
C GLN A 95 -123.95 -139.09 -22.50
N LEU A 96 -124.34 -138.95 -23.78
CA LEU A 96 -123.67 -138.07 -24.75
C LEU A 96 -123.99 -136.59 -24.49
N MET A 97 -125.22 -136.27 -24.08
CA MET A 97 -125.64 -134.93 -23.70
C MET A 97 -124.94 -134.46 -22.43
N ASP A 98 -124.84 -135.30 -21.40
CA ASP A 98 -124.11 -135.01 -20.16
C ASP A 98 -122.61 -134.79 -20.42
N LYS A 99 -121.99 -135.63 -21.27
CA LYS A 99 -120.62 -135.42 -21.73
C LYS A 99 -120.46 -134.11 -22.52
N SER A 100 -121.40 -133.78 -23.40
CA SER A 100 -121.40 -132.52 -24.13
C SER A 100 -121.55 -131.31 -23.20
N ASN A 101 -122.42 -131.40 -22.19
CA ASN A 101 -122.62 -130.36 -21.18
C ASN A 101 -121.37 -130.18 -20.30
N GLN A 102 -120.70 -131.27 -19.96
CA GLN A 102 -119.44 -131.24 -19.22
C GLN A 102 -118.31 -130.61 -20.04
N VAL A 103 -118.14 -130.99 -21.31
CA VAL A 103 -117.17 -130.38 -22.23
C VAL A 103 -117.47 -128.89 -22.50
N LEU A 104 -118.75 -128.49 -22.50
CA LEU A 104 -119.12 -127.07 -22.58
C LEU A 104 -118.71 -126.28 -21.32
N LYS A 105 -118.88 -126.84 -20.12
CA LYS A 105 -118.39 -126.22 -18.87
C LYS A 105 -116.87 -126.09 -18.89
N GLU A 106 -116.15 -127.18 -19.17
CA GLU A 106 -114.68 -127.19 -19.24
C GLU A 106 -114.16 -126.18 -20.28
N LYS A 107 -114.83 -126.05 -21.42
CA LYS A 107 -114.54 -125.02 -22.44
C LYS A 107 -114.73 -123.60 -21.92
N ASP A 108 -115.77 -123.35 -21.14
CA ASP A 108 -116.08 -122.01 -20.61
C ASP A 108 -115.21 -121.66 -19.39
N ASP A 109 -114.84 -122.63 -18.57
CA ASP A 109 -113.80 -122.52 -17.53
C ASP A 109 -112.43 -122.18 -18.15
N LEU A 110 -112.05 -122.87 -19.24
CA LEU A 110 -110.83 -122.59 -20.00
C LEU A 110 -110.86 -121.20 -20.67
N LYS A 111 -112.02 -120.72 -21.15
CA LYS A 111 -112.16 -119.32 -21.60
C LYS A 111 -111.94 -118.33 -20.46
N ALA A 112 -112.51 -118.59 -19.28
CA ALA A 112 -112.37 -117.71 -18.12
C ALA A 112 -110.91 -117.64 -17.66
N GLN A 113 -110.21 -118.78 -17.62
CA GLN A 113 -108.76 -118.86 -17.37
C GLN A 113 -107.96 -118.09 -18.44
N LEU A 114 -108.29 -118.27 -19.73
CA LEU A 114 -107.63 -117.56 -20.83
C LEU A 114 -107.82 -116.03 -20.74
N LEU A 115 -109.03 -115.55 -20.43
CA LEU A 115 -109.30 -114.12 -20.24
C LEU A 115 -108.56 -113.55 -19.03
N SER A 116 -108.48 -114.31 -17.93
CA SER A 116 -107.67 -113.94 -16.76
C SER A 116 -106.17 -113.84 -17.11
N ALA A 117 -105.64 -114.82 -17.85
CA ALA A 117 -104.26 -114.81 -18.31
C ALA A 117 -103.96 -113.67 -19.30
N ILE A 118 -104.88 -113.35 -20.22
CA ILE A 118 -104.77 -112.18 -21.11
C ILE A 118 -104.71 -110.88 -20.28
N HIS A 119 -105.59 -110.72 -19.28
CA HIS A 119 -105.58 -109.54 -18.43
C HIS A 119 -104.29 -109.41 -17.60
N GLN A 120 -103.75 -110.52 -17.09
CA GLN A 120 -102.43 -110.54 -16.44
C GLN A 120 -101.31 -110.13 -17.41
N ILE A 121 -101.30 -110.65 -18.64
CA ILE A 121 -100.33 -110.27 -19.68
C ILE A 121 -100.47 -108.78 -20.06
N GLU A 122 -101.68 -108.23 -20.13
CA GLU A 122 -101.90 -106.80 -20.39
C GLU A 122 -101.39 -105.91 -19.25
N ASN A 123 -101.56 -106.33 -17.99
CA ASN A 123 -101.06 -105.58 -16.85
C ASN A 123 -99.53 -105.64 -16.78
N LEU A 124 -98.93 -106.82 -16.98
CA LEU A 124 -97.46 -106.97 -17.10
C LEU A 124 -96.88 -106.16 -18.28
N ARG A 125 -97.61 -106.00 -19.39
CA ARG A 125 -97.22 -105.14 -20.51
C ARG A 125 -97.26 -103.65 -20.16
N LYS A 126 -98.25 -103.20 -19.37
CA LYS A 126 -98.31 -101.82 -18.86
C LYS A 126 -97.16 -101.58 -17.88
N GLU A 127 -96.95 -102.47 -16.91
CA GLU A 127 -95.84 -102.40 -15.96
C GLU A 127 -94.47 -102.35 -16.67
N LEU A 128 -94.26 -103.17 -17.70
CA LEU A 128 -93.06 -103.14 -18.52
C LEU A 128 -92.90 -101.80 -19.27
N SER A 129 -93.99 -101.25 -19.83
CA SER A 129 -93.99 -99.93 -20.48
C SER A 129 -93.68 -98.79 -19.50
N ASP A 130 -94.21 -98.87 -18.28
CA ASP A 130 -93.95 -97.91 -17.21
C ASP A 130 -92.51 -98.00 -16.69
N VAL A 131 -91.91 -99.20 -16.66
CA VAL A 131 -90.50 -99.40 -16.33
C VAL A 131 -89.60 -98.89 -17.45
N LEU A 132 -89.92 -99.14 -18.72
CA LEU A 132 -89.14 -98.66 -19.86
C LEU A 132 -89.16 -97.13 -19.98
N THR A 133 -90.32 -96.50 -19.80
CA THR A 133 -90.43 -95.02 -19.82
C THR A 133 -89.70 -94.36 -18.67
N LYS A 134 -89.81 -94.89 -17.44
CA LYS A 134 -88.99 -94.44 -16.28
C LYS A 134 -87.51 -94.65 -16.53
N ARG A 135 -87.10 -95.74 -17.20
CA ARG A 135 -85.70 -96.00 -17.51
C ARG A 135 -85.15 -95.00 -18.53
N ALA A 136 -85.89 -94.69 -19.59
CA ALA A 136 -85.50 -93.67 -20.56
C ALA A 136 -85.34 -92.29 -19.89
N GLN A 137 -86.28 -91.87 -19.04
CA GLN A 137 -86.18 -90.63 -18.26
C GLN A 137 -84.94 -90.59 -17.36
N GLN A 138 -84.58 -91.72 -16.72
CA GLN A 138 -83.35 -91.81 -15.92
C GLN A 138 -82.08 -91.72 -16.77
N GLU A 139 -82.08 -92.24 -18.00
CA GLU A 139 -80.95 -92.16 -18.92
C GLU A 139 -80.79 -90.74 -19.50
N GLU A 140 -81.89 -90.06 -19.83
CA GLU A 140 -81.91 -88.63 -20.17
C GLU A 140 -81.40 -87.76 -19.00
N GLU A 141 -81.88 -88.01 -17.78
CA GLU A 141 -81.39 -87.34 -16.56
C GLU A 141 -79.88 -87.54 -16.34
N LEU A 142 -79.36 -88.76 -16.56
CA LEU A 142 -77.94 -89.07 -16.43
C LEU A 142 -77.13 -88.36 -17.51
N HIS A 143 -77.57 -88.38 -18.77
CA HIS A 143 -76.93 -87.65 -19.85
C HIS A 143 -76.91 -86.13 -19.59
N CYS A 144 -78.00 -85.54 -19.09
CA CYS A 144 -78.04 -84.13 -18.69
C CYS A 144 -77.11 -83.80 -17.50
N LYS A 145 -76.84 -84.76 -16.61
CA LYS A 145 -75.85 -84.62 -15.53
C LYS A 145 -74.42 -84.76 -16.06
N GLU A 146 -74.19 -85.67 -17.00
CA GLU A 146 -72.89 -85.87 -17.65
C GLU A 146 -72.46 -84.69 -18.53
N VAL A 147 -73.38 -84.11 -19.31
CA VAL A 147 -73.13 -82.88 -20.09
C VAL A 147 -72.71 -81.74 -19.15
N LYS A 148 -73.46 -81.48 -18.06
CA LYS A 148 -73.10 -80.46 -17.07
C LYS A 148 -71.76 -80.74 -16.37
N LEU A 149 -71.43 -82.01 -16.15
CA LEU A 149 -70.15 -82.44 -15.60
C LEU A 149 -69.00 -82.26 -16.61
N SER A 150 -69.26 -82.34 -17.92
CA SER A 150 -68.28 -82.01 -18.96
C SER A 150 -68.09 -80.49 -19.14
N GLU A 151 -69.18 -79.71 -19.06
CA GLU A 151 -69.16 -78.24 -19.09
C GLU A 151 -68.37 -77.66 -17.91
N THR A 152 -68.66 -78.13 -16.68
CA THR A 152 -67.95 -77.69 -15.47
C THR A 152 -66.48 -78.12 -15.45
N LYS A 153 -66.12 -79.30 -15.99
CA LYS A 153 -64.72 -79.68 -16.22
C LYS A 153 -64.02 -78.78 -17.24
N SER A 154 -64.71 -78.39 -18.31
CA SER A 154 -64.18 -77.44 -19.30
C SER A 154 -63.90 -76.07 -18.66
N GLN A 155 -64.86 -75.56 -17.89
CA GLN A 155 -64.70 -74.33 -17.10
C GLN A 155 -63.56 -74.43 -16.08
N GLN A 156 -63.41 -75.56 -15.39
CA GLN A 156 -62.28 -75.81 -14.48
C GLN A 156 -60.94 -75.72 -15.22
N ILE A 157 -60.80 -76.36 -16.39
CA ILE A 157 -59.55 -76.33 -17.19
C ILE A 157 -59.21 -74.91 -17.64
N VAL A 158 -60.21 -74.09 -18.00
CA VAL A 158 -60.02 -72.66 -18.33
C VAL A 158 -59.57 -71.88 -17.10
N LEU A 159 -60.24 -72.02 -15.96
CA LEU A 159 -59.86 -71.34 -14.71
C LEU A 159 -58.46 -71.77 -14.21
N GLU A 160 -58.10 -73.04 -14.35
CA GLU A 160 -56.74 -73.52 -14.07
C GLU A 160 -55.69 -72.90 -15.01
N GLN A 161 -56.06 -72.59 -16.27
CA GLN A 161 -55.18 -71.91 -17.20
C GLN A 161 -55.05 -70.41 -16.87
N GLU A 162 -56.15 -69.73 -16.56
CA GLU A 162 -56.14 -68.34 -16.07
C GLU A 162 -55.30 -68.21 -14.78
N ILE A 163 -55.43 -69.15 -13.84
CA ILE A 163 -54.60 -69.21 -12.62
C ILE A 163 -53.12 -69.37 -12.96
N ARG A 164 -52.76 -70.23 -13.92
CA ARG A 164 -51.37 -70.36 -14.39
C ARG A 164 -50.84 -69.07 -15.00
N GLU A 165 -51.63 -68.38 -15.82
CA GLU A 165 -51.23 -67.11 -16.47
C GLU A 165 -51.12 -65.95 -15.47
N VAL A 166 -51.99 -65.90 -14.44
CA VAL A 166 -51.89 -64.98 -13.31
C VAL A 166 -50.65 -65.27 -12.45
N GLN A 167 -50.33 -66.54 -12.19
CA GLN A 167 -49.08 -66.92 -11.50
C GLN A 167 -47.85 -66.51 -12.32
N ASP A 168 -47.86 -66.77 -13.62
CA ASP A 168 -46.77 -66.42 -14.53
C ASP A 168 -46.52 -64.91 -14.64
N THR A 169 -47.58 -64.11 -14.58
CA THR A 169 -47.49 -62.64 -14.57
C THR A 169 -47.08 -62.10 -13.19
N ALA A 170 -47.56 -62.69 -12.10
CA ALA A 170 -47.10 -62.39 -10.75
C ALA A 170 -45.59 -62.67 -10.59
N ASN A 171 -45.11 -63.84 -11.04
CA ASN A 171 -43.70 -64.22 -11.01
C ASN A 171 -42.82 -63.23 -11.82
N LYS A 172 -43.32 -62.75 -12.97
CA LYS A 172 -42.63 -61.73 -13.78
C LYS A 172 -42.54 -60.40 -13.03
N LEU A 173 -43.64 -59.93 -12.44
CA LEU A 173 -43.68 -58.71 -11.65
C LEU A 173 -42.81 -58.78 -10.39
N GLU A 174 -42.78 -59.92 -9.69
CA GLU A 174 -41.88 -60.13 -8.55
C GLU A 174 -40.41 -60.09 -8.99
N SER A 175 -40.06 -60.72 -10.11
CA SER A 175 -38.69 -60.64 -10.66
C SER A 175 -38.28 -59.21 -11.02
N GLU A 176 -39.22 -58.38 -11.49
CA GLU A 176 -38.98 -56.97 -11.82
C GLU A 176 -38.87 -56.11 -10.55
N LEU A 177 -39.70 -56.37 -9.54
CA LEU A 177 -39.59 -55.75 -8.22
C LEU A 177 -38.24 -56.06 -7.56
N GLN A 178 -37.76 -57.31 -7.65
CA GLN A 178 -36.43 -57.70 -7.16
C GLN A 178 -35.30 -56.96 -7.90
N LYS A 179 -35.41 -56.76 -9.23
CA LYS A 179 -34.47 -55.91 -10.00
C LYS A 179 -34.53 -54.44 -9.55
N GLN A 180 -35.73 -53.89 -9.36
CA GLN A 180 -35.91 -52.52 -8.88
C GLN A 180 -35.32 -52.31 -7.47
N ILE A 181 -35.48 -53.28 -6.56
CA ILE A 181 -34.85 -53.26 -5.23
C ILE A 181 -33.32 -53.29 -5.35
N LEU A 182 -32.76 -54.12 -6.24
CA LEU A 182 -31.32 -54.18 -6.48
C LEU A 182 -30.78 -52.83 -6.99
N VAL A 183 -31.43 -52.23 -7.99
CA VAL A 183 -31.07 -50.90 -8.52
C VAL A 183 -31.26 -49.80 -7.47
N GLN A 184 -32.34 -49.84 -6.68
CA GLN A 184 -32.58 -48.87 -5.60
C GLN A 184 -31.49 -48.94 -4.53
N ASN A 185 -31.01 -50.13 -4.19
CA ASN A 185 -29.90 -50.30 -3.26
C ASN A 185 -28.57 -49.84 -3.87
N GLN A 186 -28.31 -50.09 -5.17
CA GLN A 186 -27.15 -49.52 -5.87
C GLN A 186 -27.16 -47.99 -5.85
N MET A 187 -28.28 -47.36 -6.24
CA MET A 187 -28.47 -45.91 -6.19
C MET A 187 -28.33 -45.34 -4.77
N ARG A 188 -28.72 -46.09 -3.74
CA ARG A 188 -28.52 -45.69 -2.34
C ARG A 188 -27.03 -45.70 -1.96
N ASN A 189 -26.32 -46.78 -2.27
CA ASN A 189 -24.89 -46.89 -1.99
C ASN A 189 -24.07 -45.83 -2.76
N GLU A 190 -24.47 -45.49 -4.00
CA GLU A 190 -23.86 -44.39 -4.75
C GLU A 190 -24.19 -43.02 -4.16
N LYS A 191 -25.41 -42.79 -3.67
CA LYS A 191 -25.77 -41.59 -2.93
C LYS A 191 -24.94 -41.45 -1.64
N GLU A 192 -24.84 -42.51 -0.86
CA GLU A 192 -24.05 -42.53 0.39
C GLU A 192 -22.57 -42.22 0.09
N ARG A 193 -21.99 -42.82 -0.95
CA ARG A 193 -20.62 -42.50 -1.41
C ARG A 193 -20.47 -41.04 -1.88
N LEU A 194 -21.45 -40.49 -2.59
CA LEU A 194 -21.43 -39.08 -3.03
C LEU A 194 -21.62 -38.10 -1.86
N GLU A 195 -22.32 -38.49 -0.80
CA GLU A 195 -22.43 -37.72 0.45
C GLU A 195 -21.10 -37.76 1.25
N GLU A 196 -20.39 -38.90 1.28
CA GLU A 196 -19.02 -38.98 1.80
C GLU A 196 -18.02 -38.14 0.98
N GLU A 197 -18.05 -38.25 -0.35
CA GLU A 197 -17.22 -37.44 -1.26
C GLU A 197 -17.48 -35.94 -1.04
N LEU A 198 -18.74 -35.51 -0.93
CA LEU A 198 -19.13 -34.13 -0.65
C LEU A 198 -18.59 -33.65 0.71
N GLU A 199 -18.72 -34.45 1.77
CA GLU A 199 -18.27 -34.06 3.10
C GLU A 199 -16.74 -33.95 3.19
N THR A 200 -16.00 -34.83 2.50
CA THR A 200 -14.53 -34.68 2.39
C THR A 200 -14.14 -33.42 1.60
N ALA A 201 -14.90 -33.06 0.55
CA ALA A 201 -14.69 -31.83 -0.21
C ALA A 201 -15.01 -30.57 0.63
N ASN A 202 -16.08 -30.58 1.43
CA ASN A 202 -16.41 -29.52 2.38
C ASN A 202 -15.26 -29.29 3.37
N MET A 203 -14.80 -30.35 4.03
CA MET A 203 -13.69 -30.31 5.00
C MET A 203 -12.38 -29.80 4.37
N ILE A 204 -12.12 -30.08 3.08
CA ILE A 204 -10.97 -29.54 2.35
C ILE A 204 -11.15 -28.05 2.09
N ASN A 205 -12.32 -27.64 1.59
CA ASN A 205 -12.65 -26.24 1.33
C ASN A 205 -12.60 -25.37 2.60
N GLU A 206 -13.09 -25.88 3.74
CA GLU A 206 -12.97 -25.20 5.04
C GLU A 206 -11.50 -24.96 5.41
N LYS A 207 -10.63 -25.98 5.28
CA LYS A 207 -9.19 -25.86 5.57
C LYS A 207 -8.47 -24.92 4.62
N ASP A 208 -8.85 -24.88 3.35
CA ASP A 208 -8.29 -23.93 2.39
C ASP A 208 -8.83 -22.51 2.59
N GLN A 209 -10.04 -22.35 3.14
CA GLN A 209 -10.57 -21.08 3.62
C GLN A 209 -9.86 -20.61 4.91
N GLU A 210 -9.56 -21.50 5.85
CA GLU A 210 -8.71 -21.20 7.03
C GLU A 210 -7.33 -20.70 6.58
N ARG A 211 -6.64 -21.46 5.71
CA ARG A 211 -5.34 -21.06 5.12
C ARG A 211 -5.39 -19.74 4.37
N PHE A 212 -6.50 -19.44 3.68
CA PHE A 212 -6.69 -18.15 3.02
C PHE A 212 -6.82 -17.01 4.03
N LEU A 213 -7.49 -17.23 5.18
CA LEU A 213 -7.58 -16.26 6.27
C LEU A 213 -6.22 -16.06 6.97
N GLU A 214 -5.45 -17.12 7.22
CA GLU A 214 -4.07 -17.04 7.72
C GLU A 214 -3.20 -16.19 6.77
N MET A 215 -3.19 -16.53 5.48
CA MET A 215 -2.46 -15.79 4.45
C MET A 215 -2.95 -14.33 4.31
N GLN A 216 -4.25 -14.07 4.51
CA GLN A 216 -4.78 -12.71 4.53
C GLN A 216 -4.26 -11.91 5.73
N GLU A 217 -4.12 -12.53 6.91
CA GLU A 217 -3.54 -11.89 8.09
C GLU A 217 -2.05 -11.64 7.89
N ASP A 218 -1.29 -12.58 7.32
CA ASP A 218 0.10 -12.37 6.94
C ASP A 218 0.26 -11.22 5.92
N ILE A 219 -0.65 -11.08 4.96
CA ILE A 219 -0.67 -9.95 4.03
C ILE A 219 -0.94 -8.61 4.75
N LYS A 220 -1.78 -8.59 5.80
CA LYS A 220 -1.97 -7.40 6.65
C LYS A 220 -0.69 -7.09 7.43
N ASN A 221 -0.09 -8.08 8.07
CA ASN A 221 1.14 -7.96 8.86
C ASN A 221 2.31 -7.46 8.00
N LEU A 222 2.55 -8.08 6.84
CA LEU A 222 3.56 -7.63 5.88
C LEU A 222 3.27 -6.24 5.32
N SER A 223 1.99 -5.87 5.14
CA SER A 223 1.60 -4.52 4.72
C SER A 223 1.86 -3.47 5.79
N ALA A 224 1.63 -3.80 7.08
CA ALA A 224 1.95 -2.94 8.21
C ALA A 224 3.47 -2.76 8.37
N ILE A 225 4.24 -3.85 8.33
CA ILE A 225 5.72 -3.82 8.34
C ILE A 225 6.25 -2.97 7.18
N ARG A 226 5.70 -3.12 5.96
CA ARG A 226 6.07 -2.30 4.80
C ARG A 226 5.75 -0.83 5.02
N ALA A 227 4.63 -0.49 5.65
CA ALA A 227 4.29 0.89 5.99
C ALA A 227 5.24 1.48 7.04
N GLU A 228 5.58 0.74 8.10
CA GLU A 228 6.59 1.14 9.08
C GLU A 228 7.96 1.38 8.44
N LEU A 229 8.43 0.46 7.60
CA LEU A 229 9.70 0.61 6.89
C LEU A 229 9.68 1.82 5.95
N THR A 230 8.56 2.08 5.27
CA THR A 230 8.40 3.27 4.42
C THR A 230 8.45 4.55 5.24
N ASN A 231 7.82 4.58 6.43
CA ASN A 231 7.87 5.71 7.35
C ASN A 231 9.29 5.95 7.87
N ARG A 232 10.01 4.89 8.30
CA ARG A 232 11.41 4.99 8.75
C ARG A 232 12.32 5.49 7.63
N ILE A 233 12.15 5.04 6.39
CA ILE A 233 12.89 5.56 5.23
C ILE A 233 12.58 7.06 5.01
N ALA A 234 11.32 7.49 5.17
CA ALA A 234 10.95 8.89 5.05
C ALA A 234 11.45 9.77 6.22
N GLU A 235 11.69 9.19 7.40
CA GLU A 235 12.32 9.83 8.56
C GLU A 235 13.84 9.94 8.38
N GLU A 236 14.52 8.88 7.99
CA GLU A 236 15.93 8.87 7.61
C GLU A 236 16.22 9.83 6.44
N GLU A 237 15.32 9.93 5.46
CA GLU A 237 15.44 10.93 4.40
C GLU A 237 15.33 12.37 4.93
N LYS A 238 14.48 12.64 5.93
CA LYS A 238 14.40 13.97 6.57
C LYS A 238 15.67 14.26 7.36
N ALA A 239 16.11 13.32 8.20
CA ALA A 239 17.35 13.43 8.97
C ALA A 239 18.56 13.65 8.06
N LYS A 240 18.66 12.91 6.94
CA LYS A 240 19.69 13.10 5.92
C LYS A 240 19.64 14.48 5.27
N LYS A 241 18.44 15.01 4.94
CA LYS A 241 18.27 16.37 4.39
C LYS A 241 18.68 17.44 5.39
N GLU A 242 18.37 17.23 6.68
CA GLU A 242 18.79 18.11 7.78
C GLU A 242 20.31 18.06 8.03
N ILE A 243 20.92 16.88 8.05
CA ILE A 243 22.38 16.71 8.14
C ILE A 243 23.09 17.37 6.94
N LEU A 244 22.57 17.22 5.72
CA LEU A 244 23.12 17.90 4.54
C LEU A 244 23.02 19.43 4.62
N LYS A 245 21.91 19.96 5.16
CA LYS A 245 21.78 21.40 5.45
C LYS A 245 22.80 21.84 6.49
N ASN A 246 22.89 21.14 7.62
CA ASN A 246 23.82 21.44 8.70
C ASN A 246 25.29 21.36 8.23
N PHE A 247 25.61 20.40 7.36
CA PHE A 247 26.93 20.31 6.72
C PHE A 247 27.19 21.51 5.80
N SER A 248 26.21 21.95 4.99
CA SER A 248 26.34 23.15 4.15
C SER A 248 26.51 24.43 4.97
N ASP A 249 25.81 24.56 6.10
CA ASP A 249 25.91 25.72 6.98
C ASP A 249 27.23 25.71 7.79
N LEU A 250 27.71 24.54 8.23
CA LEU A 250 29.06 24.37 8.80
C LEU A 250 30.16 24.62 7.76
N GLN A 251 29.98 24.21 6.50
CA GLN A 251 30.91 24.48 5.42
C GLN A 251 31.03 26.00 5.17
N LYS A 252 29.92 26.73 5.08
CA LYS A 252 29.93 28.21 4.96
C LYS A 252 30.64 28.87 6.14
N HIS A 253 30.44 28.37 7.36
CA HIS A 253 31.12 28.88 8.55
C HIS A 253 32.62 28.54 8.53
N GLN A 254 33.02 27.37 8.02
CA GLN A 254 34.43 27.03 7.83
C GLN A 254 35.08 27.88 6.73
N GLU A 255 34.36 28.15 5.64
CA GLU A 255 34.79 29.03 4.55
C GLU A 255 34.94 30.47 5.05
N SER A 256 33.96 31.03 5.77
CA SER A 256 34.07 32.38 6.35
C SER A 256 35.18 32.47 7.41
N LYS A 257 35.41 31.42 8.21
CA LYS A 257 36.56 31.36 9.13
C LYS A 257 37.90 31.21 8.42
N GLN A 258 37.92 30.61 7.22
CA GLN A 258 39.10 30.57 6.36
C GLN A 258 39.35 31.92 5.68
N GLU A 259 38.31 32.68 5.34
CA GLU A 259 38.39 34.07 4.88
C GLU A 259 38.88 35.01 6.01
N GLU A 260 38.36 34.88 7.23
CA GLU A 260 38.90 35.56 8.43
C GLU A 260 40.38 35.18 8.68
N MET A 261 40.75 33.91 8.57
CA MET A 261 42.13 33.45 8.73
C MET A 261 43.06 34.01 7.64
N THR A 262 42.62 34.06 6.38
CA THR A 262 43.45 34.55 5.26
C THR A 262 43.55 36.07 5.25
N THR A 263 42.50 36.80 5.61
CA THR A 263 42.55 38.26 5.79
C THR A 263 43.43 38.66 6.97
N THR A 264 43.29 38.01 8.14
CA THR A 264 44.18 38.27 9.29
C THR A 264 45.62 37.86 9.00
N SER A 265 45.87 36.73 8.32
CA SER A 265 47.21 36.32 7.89
C SER A 265 47.84 37.31 6.88
N TRP A 266 47.03 37.85 5.96
CA TRP A 266 47.47 38.92 5.05
C TRP A 266 47.79 40.22 5.79
N GLN A 267 46.95 40.62 6.75
CA GLN A 267 47.20 41.79 7.59
C GLN A 267 48.49 41.63 8.42
N LEU A 268 48.65 40.51 9.12
CA LEU A 268 49.88 40.18 9.87
C LEU A 268 51.12 40.07 8.95
N LYS A 269 50.94 39.75 7.67
CA LYS A 269 52.02 39.83 6.67
C LYS A 269 52.35 41.28 6.31
N MET A 270 51.35 42.12 6.06
CA MET A 270 51.54 43.55 5.79
C MET A 270 52.21 44.27 6.97
N GLU A 271 51.77 44.00 8.20
CA GLU A 271 52.38 44.53 9.44
C GLU A 271 53.84 44.05 9.59
N ARG A 272 54.13 42.77 9.32
CA ARG A 272 55.52 42.25 9.30
C ARG A 272 56.37 42.92 8.22
N ASP A 273 55.84 43.04 7.00
CA ASP A 273 56.55 43.62 5.86
C ASP A 273 56.84 45.12 6.13
N VAL A 274 55.91 45.86 6.77
CA VAL A 274 56.11 47.23 7.26
C VAL A 274 57.19 47.29 8.34
N HIS A 275 57.12 46.51 9.40
CA HIS A 275 58.17 46.48 10.44
C HIS A 275 59.54 46.07 9.89
N GLN A 276 59.57 45.19 8.89
CA GLN A 276 60.81 44.78 8.23
C GLN A 276 61.39 45.89 7.34
N GLN A 277 60.55 46.76 6.77
CA GLN A 277 60.94 47.99 6.09
C GLN A 277 61.40 49.07 7.09
N GLU A 278 60.66 49.33 8.17
CA GLU A 278 61.05 50.26 9.24
C GLU A 278 62.42 49.89 9.84
N LEU A 279 62.67 48.60 10.07
CA LEU A 279 63.97 48.10 10.51
C LEU A 279 65.07 48.23 9.45
N ALA A 280 64.75 48.23 8.16
CA ALA A 280 65.71 48.49 7.08
C ALA A 280 66.05 49.99 6.99
N ASP A 281 65.03 50.85 7.11
CA ASP A 281 65.18 52.30 7.08
C ASP A 281 65.98 52.79 8.30
N LEU A 282 65.64 52.36 9.52
CA LEU A 282 66.41 52.65 10.74
C LEU A 282 67.86 52.15 10.67
N ARG A 283 68.13 51.01 10.01
CA ARG A 283 69.50 50.54 9.74
C ARG A 283 70.22 51.45 8.75
N SER A 284 69.52 51.96 7.73
CA SER A 284 70.08 52.91 6.76
C SER A 284 70.38 54.27 7.40
N GLU A 285 69.50 54.75 8.30
CA GLU A 285 69.70 55.97 9.08
C GLU A 285 70.88 55.81 10.05
N LEU A 286 70.95 54.70 10.79
CA LEU A 286 72.07 54.40 11.67
C LEU A 286 73.41 54.35 10.90
N GLN A 287 73.42 53.76 9.70
CA GLN A 287 74.61 53.73 8.84
C GLN A 287 74.95 55.12 8.25
N ASN A 288 73.94 55.95 7.92
CA ASN A 288 74.15 57.34 7.51
C ASN A 288 74.71 58.19 8.67
N VAL A 289 74.16 58.07 9.87
CA VAL A 289 74.65 58.74 11.09
C VAL A 289 76.07 58.27 11.42
N LYS A 290 76.35 56.96 11.32
CA LYS A 290 77.69 56.40 11.50
C LYS A 290 78.70 57.00 10.51
N THR A 291 78.41 56.96 9.21
CA THR A 291 79.35 57.55 8.22
C THR A 291 79.45 59.07 8.36
N LYS A 292 78.41 59.76 8.84
CA LYS A 292 78.48 61.20 9.17
C LYS A 292 79.40 61.44 10.37
N HIS A 293 79.30 60.64 11.42
CA HIS A 293 80.21 60.69 12.56
C HIS A 293 81.66 60.37 12.16
N GLU A 294 81.89 59.35 11.32
CA GLU A 294 83.22 59.01 10.79
C GLU A 294 83.83 60.17 9.98
N ARG A 295 83.04 60.86 9.14
CA ARG A 295 83.49 62.09 8.44
C ARG A 295 83.82 63.21 9.43
N ASN A 296 82.94 63.51 10.38
CA ASN A 296 83.17 64.55 11.39
C ASN A 296 84.43 64.27 12.23
N VAL A 297 84.71 63.01 12.57
CA VAL A 297 85.92 62.59 13.30
C VAL A 297 87.17 62.75 12.42
N GLN A 298 87.09 62.45 11.12
CA GLN A 298 88.19 62.72 10.18
C GLN A 298 88.48 64.22 10.03
N GLU A 299 87.44 65.08 10.02
CA GLU A 299 87.61 66.54 10.02
C GLU A 299 88.20 67.07 11.33
N LEU A 300 87.74 66.58 12.49
CA LEU A 300 88.36 66.89 13.79
C LEU A 300 89.83 66.50 13.85
N ILE A 301 90.20 65.30 13.37
CA ILE A 301 91.60 64.86 13.29
C ILE A 301 92.43 65.73 12.33
N LYS A 302 91.81 66.29 11.28
CA LYS A 302 92.48 67.24 10.38
C LYS A 302 92.71 68.59 11.05
N LEU A 303 91.70 69.13 11.75
CA LEU A 303 91.80 70.39 12.50
C LEU A 303 92.87 70.32 13.61
N PHE A 304 92.85 69.27 14.43
CA PHE A 304 93.87 69.07 15.47
C PHE A 304 95.30 68.93 14.92
N ARG A 305 95.48 68.47 13.68
CA ARG A 305 96.80 68.49 13.02
C ARG A 305 97.21 69.91 12.63
N GLN A 306 96.28 70.70 12.08
CA GLN A 306 96.55 72.10 11.72
C GLN A 306 96.90 72.93 12.97
N GLU A 307 96.13 72.83 14.05
CA GLU A 307 96.42 73.52 15.32
C GLU A 307 97.78 73.11 15.91
N LYS A 308 98.14 71.82 15.84
CA LYS A 308 99.46 71.32 16.28
C LYS A 308 100.60 71.89 15.43
N ASP A 309 100.46 71.90 14.11
CA ASP A 309 101.50 72.40 13.20
C ASP A 309 101.65 73.93 13.34
N GLU A 310 100.55 74.65 13.57
CA GLU A 310 100.54 76.09 13.89
C GLU A 310 101.22 76.37 15.25
N ALA A 311 100.93 75.59 16.29
CA ALA A 311 101.60 75.68 17.58
C ALA A 311 103.13 75.41 17.47
N GLU A 312 103.55 74.40 16.70
CA GLU A 312 104.97 74.14 16.43
C GLU A 312 105.64 75.28 15.64
N ASN A 313 104.91 75.96 14.75
CA ASN A 313 105.39 77.16 14.05
C ASN A 313 105.46 78.40 14.97
N HIS A 314 104.62 78.50 16.01
CA HIS A 314 104.76 79.52 17.06
C HIS A 314 105.96 79.24 17.98
N ILE A 315 106.12 77.99 18.45
CA ILE A 315 107.27 77.57 19.27
C ILE A 315 108.60 77.78 18.54
N ARG A 316 108.65 77.60 17.21
CA ARG A 316 109.85 77.90 16.40
C ARG A 316 110.17 79.40 16.34
N ARG A 317 109.17 80.27 16.17
CA ARG A 317 109.36 81.74 16.14
C ARG A 317 109.81 82.31 17.49
N LEU A 318 109.15 81.90 18.58
CA LEU A 318 109.53 82.29 19.94
C LEU A 318 110.96 81.85 20.31
N LYS A 319 111.45 80.74 19.75
CA LYS A 319 112.84 80.29 19.94
C LYS A 319 113.87 81.15 19.19
N THR A 320 113.54 81.72 18.03
CA THR A 320 114.42 82.70 17.35
C THR A 320 114.38 84.05 18.07
N GLU A 321 113.20 84.54 18.43
CA GLU A 321 113.01 85.81 19.13
C GLU A 321 113.77 85.83 20.47
N LEU A 322 113.71 84.74 21.25
CA LEU A 322 114.46 84.57 22.50
C LEU A 322 116.00 84.62 22.32
N ILE A 323 116.52 84.24 21.15
CA ILE A 323 117.97 84.32 20.86
C ILE A 323 118.35 85.78 20.59
N ASP A 324 117.53 86.52 19.86
CA ASP A 324 117.78 87.92 19.53
C ASP A 324 117.62 88.83 20.75
N GLU A 325 116.60 88.64 21.58
CA GLU A 325 116.47 89.30 22.89
C GLU A 325 117.71 89.05 23.77
N LYS A 326 118.21 87.81 23.81
CA LYS A 326 119.40 87.44 24.57
C LYS A 326 120.69 88.09 24.05
N ASN A 327 120.70 88.55 22.80
CA ASN A 327 121.79 89.36 22.24
C ASN A 327 121.60 90.86 22.57
N VAL A 328 120.36 91.38 22.49
CA VAL A 328 120.03 92.76 22.89
C VAL A 328 120.33 93.01 24.36
N VAL A 329 119.95 92.11 25.27
CA VAL A 329 120.21 92.22 26.72
C VAL A 329 121.71 92.24 27.04
N LYS A 330 122.56 91.56 26.26
CA LYS A 330 124.03 91.64 26.43
C LYS A 330 124.55 93.03 26.06
N ALA A 331 124.12 93.57 24.92
CA ALA A 331 124.52 94.91 24.48
C ALA A 331 124.04 95.98 25.48
N GLN A 332 122.79 95.90 25.95
CA GLN A 332 122.23 96.83 26.92
C GLN A 332 122.96 96.78 28.27
N ARG A 333 123.35 95.60 28.77
CA ARG A 333 124.18 95.49 30.00
C ARG A 333 125.53 96.21 29.85
N GLN A 334 126.18 96.11 28.69
CA GLN A 334 127.43 96.82 28.42
C GLN A 334 127.26 98.33 28.28
N GLN A 335 126.07 98.81 27.90
CA GLN A 335 125.72 100.23 27.89
C GLN A 335 125.45 100.75 29.32
N VAL A 336 124.73 99.97 30.14
CA VAL A 336 124.34 100.35 31.52
C VAL A 336 125.54 100.46 32.45
N GLU A 337 126.49 99.52 32.43
CA GLU A 337 127.67 99.61 33.30
C GLU A 337 128.57 100.82 32.96
N LYS A 338 128.61 101.27 31.70
CA LYS A 338 129.29 102.54 31.34
C LYS A 338 128.61 103.75 31.97
N MET A 339 127.29 103.90 31.76
CA MET A 339 126.52 105.00 32.33
C MET A 339 126.60 105.00 33.87
N LYS A 340 126.62 103.83 34.50
CA LYS A 340 126.82 103.69 35.94
C LYS A 340 128.18 104.25 36.40
N THR A 341 129.28 103.92 35.73
CA THR A 341 130.60 104.52 36.04
C THR A 341 130.70 106.03 35.77
N GLU A 342 129.76 106.62 35.02
CA GLU A 342 129.62 108.07 34.85
C GLU A 342 128.75 108.68 35.97
N CYS A 343 127.67 108.00 36.37
CA CYS A 343 126.84 108.39 37.52
C CYS A 343 127.59 108.35 38.86
N ASP A 344 128.44 107.33 39.07
CA ASP A 344 129.21 107.19 40.31
C ASP A 344 130.14 108.42 40.51
N LYS A 345 130.85 108.84 39.45
CA LYS A 345 131.69 110.05 39.46
C LYS A 345 130.91 111.34 39.72
N LEU A 346 129.79 111.53 39.04
CA LEU A 346 128.95 112.72 39.23
C LEU A 346 128.35 112.79 40.64
N THR A 347 128.23 111.65 41.33
CA THR A 347 127.78 111.58 42.73
C THR A 347 128.91 111.99 43.70
N GLU A 348 130.16 111.59 43.42
CA GLU A 348 131.33 112.06 44.18
C GLU A 348 131.54 113.57 44.01
N GLU A 349 131.44 114.11 42.78
CA GLU A 349 131.53 115.54 42.50
C GLU A 349 130.41 116.35 43.19
N LEU A 350 129.17 115.84 43.18
CA LEU A 350 128.02 116.51 43.83
C LEU A 350 128.17 116.54 45.36
N THR A 351 128.48 115.40 45.98
CA THR A 351 128.61 115.31 47.44
C THR A 351 129.77 116.16 47.99
N GLN A 352 130.88 116.25 47.25
CA GLN A 352 131.99 117.15 47.58
C GLN A 352 131.56 118.63 47.54
N GLY A 353 130.74 119.02 46.56
CA GLY A 353 130.15 120.37 46.48
C GLY A 353 129.13 120.69 47.58
N GLU A 354 128.30 119.72 48.01
CA GLU A 354 127.35 119.89 49.10
C GLU A 354 128.04 120.05 50.47
N GLU A 355 129.15 119.35 50.68
CA GLU A 355 130.02 119.52 51.84
C GLU A 355 130.63 120.93 51.94
N GLU A 356 131.01 121.55 50.82
CA GLU A 356 131.49 122.94 50.82
C GLU A 356 130.35 123.94 51.02
N ASN A 357 129.18 123.69 50.42
CA ASN A 357 127.99 124.53 50.55
C ASN A 357 127.51 124.61 52.02
N THR A 358 127.49 123.48 52.72
CA THR A 358 127.14 123.42 54.15
C THR A 358 128.17 124.16 55.02
N LYS A 359 129.47 123.97 54.80
CA LYS A 359 130.56 124.69 55.49
C LYS A 359 130.50 126.22 55.32
N LEU A 360 129.84 126.72 54.26
CA LEU A 360 129.57 128.15 54.04
C LEU A 360 128.32 128.65 54.78
N ARG A 361 127.23 127.86 54.82
CA ARG A 361 125.97 128.26 55.49
C ARG A 361 126.14 128.46 56.99
N TRP A 362 126.82 127.52 57.67
CA TRP A 362 127.11 127.63 59.11
C TRP A 362 127.90 128.91 59.47
N LYS A 363 128.78 129.37 58.57
CA LYS A 363 129.53 130.64 58.74
C LYS A 363 128.63 131.86 58.55
N TYR A 364 127.71 131.82 57.58
CA TYR A 364 126.75 132.90 57.33
C TYR A 364 125.77 133.09 58.49
N GLU A 365 125.25 131.99 59.04
CA GLU A 365 124.26 132.02 60.13
C GLU A 365 124.87 132.48 61.46
N PHE A 366 126.13 132.10 61.75
CA PHE A 366 126.88 132.59 62.92
C PHE A 366 127.08 134.12 62.88
N VAL A 367 127.61 134.65 61.77
CA VAL A 367 127.83 136.10 61.58
C VAL A 367 126.53 136.90 61.65
N LYS A 368 125.40 136.30 61.23
CA LYS A 368 124.09 136.93 61.33
C LYS A 368 123.65 137.15 62.79
N GLN A 369 123.87 136.17 63.67
CA GLN A 369 123.50 136.33 65.09
C GLN A 369 124.37 137.36 65.81
N GLU A 370 125.68 137.39 65.56
CA GLU A 370 126.57 138.42 66.15
C GLU A 370 126.11 139.85 65.79
N LEU A 371 125.64 140.08 64.56
CA LEU A 371 125.13 141.38 64.13
C LEU A 371 123.79 141.75 64.82
N GLU A 372 122.86 140.80 64.94
CA GLU A 372 121.56 141.03 65.60
C GLU A 372 121.68 141.25 67.12
N GLU A 373 122.79 140.86 67.76
CA GLU A 373 123.10 141.20 69.15
C GLU A 373 123.80 142.56 69.28
N LYS A 374 124.73 142.88 68.36
CA LYS A 374 125.39 144.20 68.29
C LYS A 374 124.40 145.35 68.10
N ASP A 375 123.41 145.18 67.24
CA ASP A 375 122.41 146.22 66.91
C ASP A 375 121.57 146.60 68.15
N LYS A 376 121.18 145.60 68.95
CA LYS A 376 120.51 145.81 70.25
C LYS A 376 121.41 146.56 71.24
N GLN A 377 122.69 146.21 71.29
CA GLN A 377 123.65 146.86 72.18
C GLN A 377 123.80 148.35 71.83
N ILE A 378 123.95 148.68 70.54
CA ILE A 378 124.03 150.06 70.03
C ILE A 378 122.79 150.87 70.44
N SER A 379 121.58 150.33 70.26
CA SER A 379 120.35 151.06 70.62
C SER A 379 120.29 151.46 72.11
N SER A 380 120.86 150.63 73.00
CA SER A 380 120.92 150.91 74.44
C SER A 380 122.00 151.95 74.81
N GLU A 381 123.08 152.03 74.04
CA GLU A 381 124.13 153.04 74.21
C GLU A 381 123.70 154.40 73.65
N GLU A 382 122.99 154.45 72.53
CA GLU A 382 122.42 155.71 72.00
C GLU A 382 121.43 156.37 72.97
N ASP A 383 120.54 155.59 73.60
CA ASP A 383 119.61 156.06 74.63
C ASP A 383 120.32 156.45 75.93
N HIS A 384 121.55 155.99 76.19
CA HIS A 384 122.38 156.49 77.30
C HIS A 384 123.12 157.78 76.91
N LEU A 385 123.66 157.84 75.69
CA LEU A 385 124.37 158.99 75.16
C LEU A 385 123.46 160.20 75.02
N ARG A 386 122.20 160.04 74.59
CA ARG A 386 121.24 161.16 74.50
C ARG A 386 121.04 161.88 75.84
N ARG A 387 120.89 161.13 76.93
CA ARG A 387 120.80 161.68 78.31
C ARG A 387 122.12 162.31 78.78
N MET A 388 123.27 161.75 78.37
CA MET A 388 124.57 162.33 78.67
C MET A 388 124.79 163.63 77.89
N GLU A 389 124.29 163.72 76.65
CA GLU A 389 124.37 164.89 75.77
C GLU A 389 123.50 166.05 76.27
N GLU A 390 122.28 165.76 76.76
CA GLU A 390 121.42 166.72 77.45
C GLU A 390 122.08 167.26 78.73
N SER A 391 122.69 166.37 79.53
CA SER A 391 123.47 166.76 80.72
C SER A 391 124.69 167.61 80.35
N ARG A 392 125.39 167.24 79.26
CA ARG A 392 126.54 167.97 78.72
C ARG A 392 126.16 169.35 78.23
N LEU A 393 124.98 169.52 77.64
CA LEU A 393 124.45 170.83 77.23
C LEU A 393 124.13 171.72 78.44
N GLN A 394 123.54 171.18 79.50
CA GLN A 394 123.32 171.92 80.75
C GLN A 394 124.65 172.39 81.38
N PHE A 395 125.66 171.52 81.46
CA PHE A 395 127.00 171.92 81.90
C PHE A 395 127.68 172.90 80.94
N ARG A 396 127.44 172.79 79.63
CA ARG A 396 128.00 173.70 78.62
C ARG A 396 127.46 175.11 78.75
N ASP A 397 126.19 175.28 79.08
CA ASP A 397 125.61 176.61 79.28
C ASP A 397 125.89 177.18 80.68
N GLN A 398 126.06 176.34 81.71
CA GLN A 398 126.66 176.76 82.99
C GLN A 398 128.11 177.25 82.80
N LEU A 399 128.92 176.49 82.06
CA LEU A 399 130.27 176.90 81.66
C LEU A 399 130.23 178.17 80.85
N ARG A 400 129.29 178.34 79.91
CA ARG A 400 129.20 179.57 79.10
C ARG A 400 128.86 180.80 79.94
N CYS A 401 128.06 180.67 80.99
CA CYS A 401 127.86 181.77 81.95
C CYS A 401 129.17 182.11 82.68
N LEU A 402 129.87 181.11 83.22
CA LEU A 402 131.18 181.30 83.87
C LEU A 402 132.26 181.83 82.89
N GLU A 403 132.20 181.46 81.61
CA GLU A 403 133.06 181.98 80.55
C GLU A 403 132.71 183.43 80.25
N THR A 404 131.44 183.85 80.20
CA THR A 404 131.09 185.28 80.05
C THR A 404 131.44 186.12 81.28
N GLU A 405 131.40 185.54 82.49
CA GLU A 405 131.95 186.18 83.69
C GLU A 405 133.49 186.27 83.62
N GLN A 406 134.16 185.24 83.09
CA GLN A 406 135.61 185.24 82.89
C GLN A 406 136.06 186.18 81.75
N GLU A 407 135.29 186.33 80.67
CA GLU A 407 135.48 187.36 79.64
C GLU A 407 135.29 188.76 80.23
N SER A 408 134.32 188.96 81.12
CA SER A 408 134.15 190.22 81.86
C SER A 408 135.33 190.53 82.80
N ILE A 409 135.99 189.50 83.37
CA ILE A 409 137.18 189.65 84.22
C ILE A 409 138.44 189.85 83.37
N LEU A 410 138.60 189.12 82.26
CA LEU A 410 139.78 189.21 81.39
C LEU A 410 139.78 190.46 80.52
N THR A 411 138.61 191.01 80.15
CA THR A 411 138.53 192.34 79.51
C THR A 411 138.98 193.44 80.48
N MET A 412 138.71 193.25 81.79
CA MET A 412 139.21 194.11 82.86
C MET A 412 140.74 194.03 82.96
N ILE A 413 141.28 192.83 83.21
CA ILE A 413 142.72 192.61 83.41
C ILE A 413 143.54 192.90 82.14
N GLY A 414 142.99 192.64 80.94
CA GLY A 414 143.68 192.90 79.67
C GLY A 414 143.87 194.38 79.37
N SER A 415 142.83 195.19 79.59
CA SER A 415 142.93 196.65 79.40
C SER A 415 143.84 197.33 80.44
N GLU A 416 144.03 196.72 81.61
CA GLU A 416 145.05 197.12 82.59
C GLU A 416 146.49 196.75 82.15
N ILE A 417 146.67 195.71 81.31
CA ILE A 417 147.98 195.35 80.72
C ILE A 417 148.34 196.28 79.56
N ASP A 418 147.39 196.66 78.71
CA ASP A 418 147.62 197.65 77.64
C ASP A 418 148.12 198.97 78.23
N ALA A 419 147.50 199.44 79.31
CA ALA A 419 147.92 200.62 80.06
C ALA A 419 149.32 200.48 80.70
N ALA A 420 149.74 199.27 81.08
CA ALA A 420 151.09 199.01 81.60
C ALA A 420 152.15 198.96 80.49
N CYS A 421 151.81 198.47 79.29
CA CYS A 421 152.75 198.23 78.20
C CYS A 421 152.96 199.42 77.24
N GLU A 422 152.04 200.40 77.16
CA GLU A 422 152.38 201.70 76.54
C GLU A 422 153.52 202.41 77.30
N ILE A 423 153.63 202.16 78.61
CA ILE A 423 154.46 202.95 79.53
C ILE A 423 155.85 202.32 79.74
N VAL A 424 156.01 200.99 79.63
CA VAL A 424 157.32 200.35 79.41
C VAL A 424 157.60 200.32 77.90
N SER A 425 157.81 201.48 77.30
CA SER A 425 159.15 202.05 77.08
C SER A 425 160.12 201.04 76.44
N ARG A 426 160.48 201.22 75.17
CA ARG A 426 161.50 202.20 74.76
C ARG A 426 162.89 201.94 75.38
N ASP A 427 163.42 200.75 75.16
CA ASP A 427 164.75 200.70 74.55
C ASP A 427 164.77 199.73 73.35
N SER A 428 165.76 199.98 72.52
CA SER A 428 166.08 199.60 71.15
C SER A 428 166.47 198.10 70.97
N VAL A 429 166.61 197.46 69.78
CA VAL A 429 166.31 197.70 68.34
C VAL A 429 166.66 196.39 67.57
N GLU A 430 166.17 196.20 66.31
CA GLU A 430 166.73 195.31 65.25
C GLU A 430 166.60 193.74 65.21
N LYS A 431 166.41 193.22 63.96
CA LYS A 431 167.08 192.06 63.28
C LYS A 431 166.52 190.59 63.26
N PHE A 432 166.62 189.98 62.05
CA PHE A 432 166.59 188.54 61.61
C PHE A 432 165.27 187.68 61.72
N LYS A 433 165.10 186.44 61.17
CA LYS A 433 165.26 185.75 59.83
C LYS A 433 165.43 184.18 59.97
N LYS A 434 164.66 183.32 59.21
CA LYS A 434 164.89 181.88 58.71
C LYS A 434 164.12 180.59 59.29
N CYS A 435 163.70 179.64 58.38
CA CYS A 435 163.48 178.11 58.40
C CYS A 435 162.22 177.37 59.07
N SER A 436 161.54 176.18 58.72
CA SER A 436 161.42 175.12 57.57
C SER A 436 160.31 173.86 57.59
N HIS A 437 159.58 173.36 56.47
CA HIS A 437 159.09 171.94 55.79
C HIS A 437 157.75 170.83 55.83
N VAL A 438 157.03 170.15 54.68
CA VAL A 438 156.14 168.72 54.30
C VAL A 438 154.88 168.31 53.08
N TYR A 439 154.38 167.02 52.47
CA TYR A 439 153.13 166.49 51.42
C TYR A 439 152.77 164.86 50.77
N SER A 440 151.83 164.04 49.91
CA SER A 440 150.41 163.68 49.03
C SER A 440 149.87 162.17 48.19
N THR A 441 148.63 161.72 47.46
CA THR A 441 148.07 160.32 46.62
C THR A 441 146.57 160.02 45.69
N THR A 442 145.72 159.00 44.95
CA THR A 442 145.31 157.49 44.24
C THR A 442 143.87 157.02 43.27
N ARG A 443 143.45 155.82 42.42
CA ARG A 443 142.09 155.30 41.49
C ARG A 443 141.62 153.79 40.60
N CYS A 444 140.33 153.26 40.05
CA CYS A 444 139.70 152.31 38.74
C CYS A 444 138.59 150.90 38.46
N PRO A 445 137.71 150.46 37.31
CA PRO A 445 136.59 149.20 36.93
C PRO A 445 135.87 148.49 35.43
N ALA A 446 134.97 147.30 35.13
CA ALA A 446 134.09 146.66 33.78
C ALA A 446 133.06 145.21 33.47
N PRO A 447 132.13 144.79 32.35
CA PRO A 447 131.03 143.51 31.98
C PRO A 447 130.25 142.83 30.49
N LEU A 448 129.34 141.64 30.22
CA LEU A 448 128.15 141.05 29.12
C LEU A 448 127.83 139.45 28.36
N TYR A 449 126.89 138.61 27.50
CA TYR A 449 125.45 138.15 26.67
C TYR A 449 125.14 136.62 25.79
N GLN A 450 124.17 135.79 24.96
CA GLN A 450 122.68 135.27 24.28
C GLN A 450 122.40 133.76 23.31
N SER A 451 121.45 132.91 22.48
CA SER A 451 120.01 132.50 21.63
C SER A 451 119.43 130.95 20.88
N TYR A 452 118.23 130.52 20.05
CA TYR A 452 117.54 129.04 19.45
C TYR A 452 116.13 128.58 18.40
N ASP A 453 115.72 127.35 17.58
CA ASP A 453 114.29 126.63 16.87
C ASP A 453 113.95 125.37 15.59
N LYS A 454 112.73 124.54 15.18
CA LYS A 454 112.02 123.69 13.80
C LYS A 454 111.02 122.21 13.49
N LYS A 455 110.18 121.68 12.32
CA LYS A 455 109.14 120.34 11.87
C LYS A 455 108.56 119.71 10.28
N GLY A 456 107.68 118.69 9.54
CA GLY A 456 106.44 117.50 9.30
C GLY A 456 105.92 116.45 7.90
N GLY A 457 104.70 115.62 7.52
CA GLY A 457 104.19 114.45 6.34
C GLY A 457 102.58 113.82 5.79
N ALA A 458 101.79 112.80 4.96
CA ALA A 458 101.47 111.42 3.96
C ALA A 458 99.98 111.01 2.98
N ARG A 459 99.17 109.95 2.22
CA ARG A 459 98.73 108.38 1.60
C ARG A 459 97.39 107.82 0.50
N ASP A 460 97.04 106.51 -0.20
CA ASP A 460 95.73 105.56 -0.85
C ASP A 460 95.24 104.82 -2.44
N GLY A 461 94.32 103.85 -3.18
CA GLY A 461 93.08 102.65 -3.41
C GLY A 461 92.40 101.78 -4.87
N SER A 462 91.36 100.69 -5.14
CA SER A 462 90.65 99.83 -6.49
C SER A 462 89.35 98.59 -6.62
N ALA A 463 88.55 97.63 -7.52
CA ALA A 463 87.97 96.91 -8.99
C ALA A 463 86.69 95.64 -9.33
N LEU A 464 86.07 94.98 -10.57
CA LEU A 464 84.85 93.78 -10.94
C LEU A 464 84.17 92.97 -12.44
N TYR A 465 83.24 91.78 -12.73
CA TYR A 465 82.34 91.06 -14.04
C TYR A 465 81.32 89.56 -14.17
N THR A 466 80.47 88.63 -15.05
CA THR A 466 79.66 88.02 -16.47
C THR A 466 78.51 86.61 -16.61
N CYS A 467 77.68 85.68 -17.50
CA CYS A 467 76.93 85.02 -18.93
C CYS A 467 75.83 83.57 -19.11
N VAL A 468 74.98 82.66 -20.01
CA VAL A 468 74.00 82.16 -21.37
C VAL A 468 73.22 80.54 -21.67
N ARG A 469 72.32 79.65 -22.55
CA ARG A 469 71.20 79.17 -23.82
C ARG A 469 70.41 77.56 -24.12
N THR A 470 69.50 76.68 -24.99
CA THR A 470 68.25 76.29 -26.15
C THR A 470 67.63 74.71 -26.83
N THR A 471 66.37 74.20 -27.53
CA THR A 471 65.72 72.71 -28.19
C THR A 471 64.27 72.21 -29.18
N GLY A 472 63.84 70.94 -29.92
CA GLY A 472 62.39 70.20 -30.57
C GLY A 472 61.92 68.97 -31.83
N ARG A 473 60.68 68.11 -32.14
CA ARG A 473 60.11 67.01 -33.39
C ARG A 473 58.68 65.90 -33.65
N ALA A 474 57.95 65.28 -34.84
CA ALA A 474 56.81 63.99 -35.15
C ALA A 474 55.82 63.37 -36.57
N ARG A 475 55.07 62.07 -36.89
CA ARG A 475 53.79 61.49 -37.91
C ARG A 475 52.97 59.99 -38.00
N ALA A 476 53.21 58.74 -37.46
CA ALA A 476 52.72 57.40 -38.07
C ALA A 476 51.52 56.47 -37.56
N THR A 477 50.52 56.90 -36.77
CA THR A 477 49.79 55.98 -35.83
C THR A 477 48.31 55.56 -36.10
N GLN A 478 47.67 55.91 -37.23
CA GLN A 478 46.20 55.74 -37.38
C GLN A 478 45.71 54.43 -38.03
N GLN A 479 46.52 53.77 -38.86
CA GLN A 479 46.05 52.68 -39.73
C GLN A 479 45.75 51.37 -38.99
N THR A 480 46.50 51.06 -37.93
CA THR A 480 46.39 49.80 -37.16
C THR A 480 45.06 49.66 -36.41
N LYS A 481 44.38 50.77 -36.10
CA LYS A 481 43.26 50.79 -35.15
C LYS A 481 41.91 50.37 -35.78
N LEU A 482 41.75 50.56 -37.09
CA LEU A 482 40.51 50.22 -37.80
C LEU A 482 40.38 48.72 -38.12
N GLN A 483 41.50 48.03 -38.35
CA GLN A 483 41.50 46.60 -38.71
C GLN A 483 40.97 45.74 -37.56
N TRP A 484 41.49 45.94 -36.34
CA TRP A 484 41.09 45.21 -35.12
C TRP A 484 39.56 45.29 -34.84
N MET A 485 38.95 46.46 -35.04
CA MET A 485 37.50 46.62 -34.84
C MET A 485 36.66 45.81 -35.85
N CYS A 486 37.18 45.55 -37.05
CA CYS A 486 36.48 44.78 -38.08
C CYS A 486 36.50 43.27 -37.78
N GLU A 487 37.44 42.79 -36.97
CA GLU A 487 37.59 41.39 -36.58
C GLU A 487 36.73 41.08 -35.33
N GLU A 488 36.73 41.96 -34.32
CA GLU A 488 35.89 41.84 -33.12
C GLU A 488 34.38 41.78 -33.46
N VAL A 489 33.91 42.59 -34.42
CA VAL A 489 32.50 42.56 -34.89
C VAL A 489 32.15 41.24 -35.56
N LYS A 490 33.03 40.71 -36.43
CA LYS A 490 32.82 39.42 -37.11
C LYS A 490 32.77 38.26 -36.12
N GLU A 491 33.57 38.30 -35.06
CA GLU A 491 33.55 37.25 -34.04
C GLU A 491 32.26 37.29 -33.20
N ARG A 492 31.74 38.48 -32.87
CA ARG A 492 30.44 38.62 -32.18
C ARG A 492 29.28 38.12 -33.03
N GLU A 493 29.21 38.51 -34.30
CA GLU A 493 28.19 37.94 -35.21
C GLU A 493 28.30 36.42 -35.34
N SER A 494 29.52 35.86 -35.36
CA SER A 494 29.75 34.41 -35.42
C SER A 494 29.22 33.70 -34.16
N LYS A 495 29.44 34.28 -32.98
CA LYS A 495 28.89 33.80 -31.69
C LYS A 495 27.36 33.90 -31.67
N GLU A 496 26.79 35.02 -32.10
CA GLU A 496 25.33 35.19 -32.18
C GLU A 496 24.68 34.22 -33.18
N ARG A 497 25.29 34.04 -34.36
CA ARG A 497 24.85 33.06 -35.38
C ARG A 497 25.02 31.60 -34.93
N LYS A 498 25.75 31.31 -33.86
CA LYS A 498 25.72 30.00 -33.18
C LYS A 498 24.56 29.92 -32.19
N LEU A 499 24.40 30.91 -31.31
CA LEU A 499 23.31 30.96 -30.32
C LEU A 499 21.91 30.93 -30.97
N ARG A 500 21.68 31.72 -32.03
CA ARG A 500 20.42 31.70 -32.79
C ARG A 500 20.11 30.32 -33.39
N ARG A 501 21.13 29.56 -33.82
CA ARG A 501 20.95 28.19 -34.34
C ARG A 501 20.60 27.19 -33.24
N HIS A 502 21.23 27.26 -32.07
CA HIS A 502 20.85 26.42 -30.93
C HIS A 502 19.42 26.71 -30.46
N LEU A 503 19.03 27.99 -30.35
CA LEU A 503 17.64 28.36 -29.98
C LEU A 503 16.61 27.89 -31.02
N LEU A 504 16.93 27.96 -32.32
CA LEU A 504 16.08 27.38 -33.37
C LEU A 504 15.99 25.85 -33.26
N GLN A 505 17.11 25.17 -33.02
CA GLN A 505 17.15 23.71 -32.87
C GLN A 505 16.31 23.24 -31.66
N SER A 506 16.46 23.87 -30.49
CA SER A 506 15.65 23.56 -29.31
C SER A 506 14.17 23.89 -29.51
N ARG A 507 13.84 24.96 -30.24
CA ARG A 507 12.44 25.27 -30.62
C ARG A 507 11.84 24.21 -31.54
N GLU A 508 12.62 23.68 -32.49
CA GLU A 508 12.15 22.62 -33.38
C GLU A 508 12.02 21.27 -32.66
N GLN A 509 12.94 20.94 -31.75
CA GLN A 509 12.80 19.79 -30.84
C GLN A 509 11.54 19.88 -29.98
N LEU A 510 11.23 21.07 -29.42
CA LEU A 510 9.99 21.28 -28.67
C LEU A 510 8.74 21.11 -29.54
N LYS A 511 8.73 21.65 -30.77
CA LYS A 511 7.62 21.40 -31.72
C LYS A 511 7.43 19.91 -32.00
N HIS A 512 8.51 19.16 -32.26
CA HIS A 512 8.42 17.72 -32.51
C HIS A 512 7.88 16.96 -31.31
N LEU A 513 8.28 17.32 -30.09
CA LEU A 513 7.72 16.74 -28.86
C LEU A 513 6.23 17.09 -28.70
N THR A 514 5.84 18.36 -28.88
CA THR A 514 4.43 18.76 -28.85
C THR A 514 3.61 17.98 -29.87
N LEU A 515 4.05 17.91 -31.13
CA LEU A 515 3.37 17.16 -32.18
C LEU A 515 3.29 15.65 -31.89
N SER A 516 4.34 15.04 -31.33
CA SER A 516 4.28 13.64 -30.88
C SER A 516 3.17 13.45 -29.83
N THR A 517 3.18 14.27 -28.77
CA THR A 517 2.16 14.20 -27.72
C THR A 517 0.74 14.55 -28.21
N GLU A 518 0.62 15.40 -29.24
CA GLU A 518 -0.66 15.73 -29.87
C GLU A 518 -1.19 14.54 -30.70
N CYS A 519 -0.34 13.87 -31.48
CA CYS A 519 -0.67 12.67 -32.24
C CYS A 519 -0.97 11.47 -31.32
N GLU A 520 -0.19 11.27 -30.26
CA GLU A 520 -0.45 10.25 -29.23
C GLU A 520 -1.80 10.50 -28.54
N ARG A 521 -2.10 11.76 -28.17
CA ARG A 521 -3.40 12.13 -27.58
C ARG A 521 -4.55 11.93 -28.57
N GLN A 522 -4.37 12.25 -29.85
CA GLN A 522 -5.37 12.00 -30.90
C GLN A 522 -5.62 10.50 -31.10
N SER A 523 -4.56 9.68 -31.16
CA SER A 523 -4.66 8.23 -31.26
C SER A 523 -5.40 7.62 -30.07
N LEU A 524 -5.14 8.08 -28.84
CA LEU A 524 -5.86 7.67 -27.64
C LEU A 524 -7.34 8.11 -27.67
N PHE A 525 -7.64 9.33 -28.12
CA PHE A 525 -9.03 9.78 -28.30
C PHE A 525 -9.79 8.94 -29.33
N GLU A 526 -9.15 8.57 -30.45
CA GLU A 526 -9.77 7.72 -31.47
C GLU A 526 -9.94 6.27 -30.98
N GLN A 527 -8.99 5.75 -30.18
CA GLN A 527 -9.14 4.46 -29.51
C GLN A 527 -10.29 4.45 -28.49
N ILE A 528 -10.44 5.52 -27.69
CA ILE A 528 -11.58 5.69 -26.76
C ILE A 528 -12.90 5.74 -27.55
N LYS A 529 -12.98 6.56 -28.59
CA LYS A 529 -14.17 6.68 -29.45
C LYS A 529 -14.56 5.35 -30.12
N ASN A 530 -13.58 4.54 -30.52
CA ASN A 530 -13.83 3.20 -31.06
C ASN A 530 -14.31 2.22 -29.97
N GLN A 531 -13.83 2.33 -28.73
CA GLN A 531 -14.37 1.57 -27.59
C GLN A 531 -15.79 2.02 -27.24
N GLU A 532 -16.09 3.33 -27.30
CA GLU A 532 -17.44 3.87 -27.14
C GLU A 532 -18.38 3.32 -28.23
N HIS A 533 -17.98 3.30 -29.50
CA HIS A 533 -18.76 2.72 -30.60
C HIS A 533 -19.07 1.24 -30.38
N VAL A 534 -18.07 0.42 -30.05
CA VAL A 534 -18.26 -1.01 -29.78
C VAL A 534 -19.15 -1.23 -28.55
N LEU A 535 -19.05 -0.38 -27.51
CA LEU A 535 -19.96 -0.40 -26.38
C LEU A 535 -21.38 0.01 -26.77
N GLU A 536 -21.57 0.98 -27.66
CA GLU A 536 -22.90 1.34 -28.19
C GLU A 536 -23.50 0.22 -29.04
N GLU A 537 -22.71 -0.47 -29.86
CA GLU A 537 -23.14 -1.64 -30.65
C GLU A 537 -23.53 -2.81 -29.75
N VAL A 538 -22.70 -3.19 -28.77
CA VAL A 538 -23.05 -4.24 -27.78
C VAL A 538 -24.29 -3.84 -26.97
N ASN A 539 -24.46 -2.56 -26.63
CA ASN A 539 -25.69 -2.06 -26.00
C ASN A 539 -26.88 -1.94 -26.96
N ARG A 540 -26.68 -2.00 -28.28
CA ARG A 540 -27.75 -2.07 -29.30
C ARG A 540 -28.17 -3.52 -29.48
N GLU A 541 -27.24 -4.41 -29.79
CA GLU A 541 -27.45 -5.87 -29.87
C GLU A 541 -28.12 -6.42 -28.60
N LYS A 542 -27.75 -5.95 -27.41
CA LYS A 542 -28.39 -6.34 -26.14
C LYS A 542 -29.84 -5.85 -26.01
N ARG A 543 -30.20 -4.71 -26.60
CA ARG A 543 -31.60 -4.24 -26.67
C ARG A 543 -32.37 -5.02 -27.72
N ASP A 544 -31.82 -5.15 -28.92
CA ASP A 544 -32.42 -5.92 -30.03
C ASP A 544 -32.64 -7.40 -29.64
N SER A 545 -31.74 -7.97 -28.81
CA SER A 545 -31.89 -9.30 -28.20
C SER A 545 -32.98 -9.35 -27.12
N ALA A 546 -33.12 -8.29 -26.30
CA ALA A 546 -34.18 -8.21 -25.29
C ALA A 546 -35.57 -8.04 -25.93
N ASP A 547 -35.67 -7.25 -26.99
CA ASP A 547 -36.91 -7.05 -27.75
C ASP A 547 -37.25 -8.30 -28.58
N SER A 548 -36.25 -8.98 -29.16
CA SER A 548 -36.44 -10.29 -29.79
C SER A 548 -36.88 -11.37 -28.79
N SER A 549 -36.29 -11.40 -27.59
CA SER A 549 -36.71 -12.29 -26.50
C SER A 549 -38.12 -11.96 -26.01
N SER A 550 -38.51 -10.69 -26.06
CA SER A 550 -39.88 -10.25 -25.74
C SER A 550 -40.87 -10.73 -26.80
N HIS A 551 -40.50 -10.70 -28.08
CA HIS A 551 -41.35 -11.18 -29.18
C HIS A 551 -41.70 -12.69 -29.06
N TRP A 552 -40.78 -13.52 -28.55
CA TRP A 552 -41.05 -14.94 -28.28
C TRP A 552 -41.97 -15.19 -27.08
N LEU A 553 -42.06 -14.25 -26.12
CA LEU A 553 -42.93 -14.39 -24.94
C LEU A 553 -44.41 -14.09 -25.20
N TRP A 554 -44.78 -13.51 -26.35
CA TRP A 554 -46.17 -13.19 -26.69
C TRP A 554 -46.97 -14.34 -27.33
N PHE A 555 -46.36 -15.52 -27.52
CA PHE A 555 -47.04 -16.73 -28.04
C PHE A 555 -47.41 -17.78 -26.98
N ALA A 556 -47.16 -17.51 -25.69
CA ALA A 556 -47.64 -18.34 -24.58
C ALA A 556 -48.99 -17.82 -24.05
N ALA A 557 -50.06 -18.58 -24.26
CA ALA A 557 -51.41 -18.17 -23.84
C ALA A 557 -51.58 -18.18 -22.30
N PRO A 558 -52.17 -17.13 -21.69
CA PRO A 558 -52.28 -17.03 -20.23
C PRO A 558 -53.53 -17.71 -19.67
N GLY A 559 -53.38 -18.51 -18.62
CA GLY A 559 -54.50 -19.03 -17.84
C GLY A 559 -54.10 -20.05 -16.77
N GLN A 560 -54.28 -19.68 -15.49
CA GLN A 560 -53.87 -20.45 -14.29
C GLN A 560 -52.33 -20.52 -14.17
N TRP A 561 -51.70 -20.42 -13.00
CA TRP A 561 -52.14 -20.71 -11.63
C TRP A 561 -52.05 -19.48 -10.70
N GLY A 562 -52.52 -19.60 -9.45
CA GLY A 562 -52.40 -18.53 -8.45
C GLY A 562 -52.06 -19.03 -7.04
N LEU A 563 -51.67 -18.08 -6.19
CA LEU A 563 -51.76 -18.07 -4.71
C LEU A 563 -51.13 -19.24 -3.92
N GLN A 564 -49.89 -19.04 -3.47
CA GLN A 564 -49.51 -18.85 -2.04
C GLN A 564 -48.03 -18.42 -2.01
N GLU A 565 -47.58 -17.33 -1.35
CA GLU A 565 -47.77 -16.78 0.01
C GLU A 565 -46.94 -17.45 1.12
N ALA A 566 -45.72 -16.93 1.32
CA ALA A 566 -45.05 -16.67 2.61
C ALA A 566 -43.82 -15.78 2.31
N THR A 567 -43.74 -14.49 2.68
CA THR A 567 -43.39 -13.94 4.02
C THR A 567 -42.15 -14.64 4.62
N VAL A 568 -41.05 -13.95 4.97
CA VAL A 568 -40.87 -12.81 5.90
C VAL A 568 -39.56 -12.06 5.51
N SER A 569 -39.58 -10.77 5.19
CA SER A 569 -39.18 -9.60 6.01
C SER A 569 -37.89 -9.80 6.86
N THR A 570 -36.88 -8.91 6.94
CA THR A 570 -36.82 -7.45 6.71
C THR A 570 -35.37 -6.96 6.49
N SER A 571 -35.23 -5.75 5.92
CA SER A 571 -34.17 -4.75 6.21
C SER A 571 -32.85 -4.72 5.41
N LEU A 572 -32.44 -3.48 5.10
CA LEU A 572 -31.09 -2.93 4.89
C LEU A 572 -30.15 -3.54 3.83
N GLY A 573 -29.95 -2.80 2.72
CA GLY A 573 -28.69 -2.81 1.95
C GLY A 573 -27.67 -1.80 2.53
N PRO A 574 -26.57 -1.39 1.82
CA PRO A 574 -26.36 -1.56 0.36
C PRO A 574 -24.90 -1.90 -0.12
N ARG A 575 -24.77 -2.23 -1.42
CA ARG A 575 -23.54 -2.16 -2.28
C ARG A 575 -22.22 -2.84 -1.81
N ARG A 576 -21.63 -3.73 -2.64
CA ARG A 576 -20.48 -3.45 -3.56
C ARG A 576 -19.85 -4.73 -4.21
N PHE A 577 -19.55 -4.63 -5.52
CA PHE A 577 -18.31 -5.01 -6.25
C PHE A 577 -17.61 -6.40 -6.07
N LEU A 578 -17.47 -7.13 -7.21
CA LEU A 578 -16.28 -7.88 -7.72
C LEU A 578 -15.72 -9.08 -6.87
N GLN A 579 -14.98 -10.10 -7.39
CA GLN A 579 -14.64 -10.57 -8.75
C GLN A 579 -14.08 -12.02 -8.72
N SER A 580 -14.50 -12.90 -9.64
CA SER A 580 -13.64 -13.92 -10.33
C SER A 580 -12.89 -14.93 -9.39
N PRO A 581 -11.84 -15.73 -9.78
CA PRO A 581 -11.20 -15.94 -11.09
C PRO A 581 -10.77 -17.39 -11.52
N LEU A 582 -10.69 -17.58 -12.85
CA LEU A 582 -9.68 -18.31 -13.65
C LEU A 582 -9.38 -19.83 -13.49
N ALA A 583 -9.50 -20.54 -14.63
CA ALA A 583 -8.42 -21.33 -15.26
C ALA A 583 -8.51 -21.12 -16.79
N TRP A 584 -7.49 -20.85 -17.62
CA TRP A 584 -6.08 -21.30 -17.80
C TRP A 584 -5.88 -22.66 -18.48
N SER A 585 -5.66 -22.62 -19.80
CA SER A 585 -4.70 -23.48 -20.52
C SER A 585 -4.33 -22.85 -21.88
N GLY A 586 -3.09 -23.06 -22.35
CA GLY A 586 -2.65 -22.64 -23.68
C GLY A 586 -1.17 -22.90 -23.91
N GLU A 587 -0.78 -23.19 -25.16
CA GLU A 587 0.62 -23.33 -25.56
C GLU A 587 0.80 -23.06 -27.08
N PRO A 588 1.77 -22.21 -27.50
CA PRO A 588 2.09 -21.99 -28.92
C PRO A 588 3.43 -22.64 -29.33
N ARG A 589 3.56 -23.01 -30.62
CA ARG A 589 4.85 -23.43 -31.23
C ARG A 589 5.46 -22.33 -32.10
N PRO A 590 6.80 -22.20 -32.17
CA PRO A 590 7.48 -21.12 -32.88
C PRO A 590 7.71 -21.41 -34.38
N VAL A 591 7.68 -20.37 -35.20
CA VAL A 591 8.17 -20.39 -36.59
C VAL A 591 9.63 -19.94 -36.63
N ARG A 592 10.45 -20.57 -37.49
CA ARG A 592 11.88 -20.25 -37.68
C ARG A 592 12.10 -19.45 -38.96
N ALA A 593 13.15 -18.63 -39.00
CA ALA A 593 13.45 -17.73 -40.11
C ALA A 593 13.88 -18.46 -41.41
N ALA A 594 13.72 -17.78 -42.54
CA ALA A 594 14.13 -18.26 -43.86
C ALA A 594 15.53 -17.77 -44.26
N ILE A 595 16.37 -18.69 -44.73
CA ILE A 595 17.52 -18.45 -45.63
C ILE A 595 17.61 -19.71 -46.52
N GLY A 596 17.60 -19.54 -47.84
CA GLY A 596 17.58 -20.63 -48.82
C GLY A 596 16.57 -20.36 -49.93
#